data_AF-A0A919M4I7-F1
#
_entry.id   AF-A0A919M4I7-F1
#
_cell.length_a   1.000
_cell.length_b   1.000
_cell.length_c   1.000
_cell.angle_alpha   90.00
_cell.angle_beta   90.00
_cell.angle_gamma   90.00
#
_symmetry.space_group_name_H-M   'P 1'
#
loop_
_entity.id
_entity.type
_entity.pdbx_description
1 polymer ?
#
loop_
_entity_poly.entity_id
_entity_poly.type
_entity_poly.pdbx_seq_one_letter_code
_entity_poly.pdbx_strand_id
1 'polypeptide(L)'
;MSDRLARRYARLLRFYPPGPRRAEMLGTLLECAPPGRSRPTVEEIVNLTRFGLRARLGRPAGTAVVVLSLLVMLACGLLGAAAGARLGWTLQKPLPTGAEAERLTATAFPGLPVLGGGDAPPFVPAFGADGGEIYGFAEYWVRNTTETRDVPAYTKGVRDRLAGAGWEIRDDVSYDEDLEQPSWSAGFSATRGGLTLAYSAYYVKNHPWYDSDGSAGFQLSRTTPPWPARFAVPGALLAACVGWLLFGWASRRSEDHPGRTVGAAAFAWSAIVVVALSLFFVSLWFSQPEPLEGRALWTTLDQLSQAPTTLALGLGLLALATAVLPARSRVFAAAALVLITVGAMTGWPGWARPGCTPSGPPADLPAAEVASSLVARVYVAADASDDQRNIAQAAIWHVPSVRTTAWSADVTDQDFRDAYCGGGRITGASRATLPQFWLVELSSPGAFEGLVAEVSKLPGVAAVRHAAS
;
A
#
# COMPACT_ATOMS: atom_id res chain seq x y z
N MET A 1 -43.15 37.58 -7.31
CA MET A 1 -42.54 36.36 -6.69
C MET A 1 -41.06 36.32 -7.04
N SER A 2 -40.16 35.90 -6.14
CA SER A 2 -38.73 35.97 -6.46
C SER A 2 -38.27 34.81 -7.37
N ASP A 3 -37.76 35.12 -8.56
CA ASP A 3 -37.16 34.13 -9.48
C ASP A 3 -36.05 33.30 -8.82
N ARG A 4 -35.45 33.80 -7.73
CA ARG A 4 -34.45 33.08 -6.95
C ARG A 4 -35.06 31.90 -6.18
N LEU A 5 -36.24 32.05 -5.58
CA LEU A 5 -36.92 30.97 -4.85
C LEU A 5 -37.39 29.86 -5.82
N ALA A 6 -38.01 30.24 -6.94
CA ALA A 6 -38.45 29.30 -7.97
C ALA A 6 -37.29 28.44 -8.49
N ARG A 7 -36.13 29.04 -8.78
CA ARG A 7 -34.92 28.30 -9.20
C ARG A 7 -34.37 27.36 -8.12
N ARG A 8 -34.57 27.66 -6.82
CA ARG A 8 -34.15 26.80 -5.71
C ARG A 8 -35.09 25.60 -5.55
N TYR A 9 -36.41 25.81 -5.53
CA TYR A 9 -37.38 24.69 -5.52
C TYR A 9 -37.25 23.84 -6.78
N ALA A 10 -37.08 24.44 -7.96
CA ALA A 10 -36.86 23.69 -9.20
C ALA A 10 -35.61 22.80 -9.12
N ARG A 11 -34.53 23.25 -8.46
CA ARG A 11 -33.34 22.42 -8.19
C ARG A 11 -33.64 21.26 -7.25
N LEU A 12 -34.35 21.50 -6.13
CA LEU A 12 -34.74 20.44 -5.18
C LEU A 12 -35.67 19.41 -5.83
N LEU A 13 -36.60 19.85 -6.67
CA LEU A 13 -37.51 18.96 -7.37
C LEU A 13 -36.79 18.05 -8.39
N ARG A 14 -35.48 18.22 -8.67
CA ARG A 14 -34.68 17.26 -9.48
C ARG A 14 -34.58 15.88 -8.82
N PHE A 15 -34.87 15.78 -7.52
CA PHE A 15 -34.98 14.49 -6.84
C PHE A 15 -36.20 13.69 -7.29
N TYR A 16 -37.26 14.33 -7.80
CA TYR A 16 -38.44 13.65 -8.34
C TYR A 16 -38.22 13.18 -9.79
N PRO A 17 -38.95 12.15 -10.26
CA PRO A 17 -38.97 11.77 -11.67
C PRO A 17 -39.37 12.95 -12.59
N PRO A 18 -38.83 13.04 -13.81
CA PRO A 18 -39.27 14.05 -14.78
C PRO A 18 -40.74 13.80 -15.18
N GLY A 19 -41.53 14.88 -15.30
CA GLY A 19 -42.93 14.82 -15.70
C GLY A 19 -43.75 16.04 -15.29
N PRO A 20 -45.02 16.14 -15.72
CA PRO A 20 -45.90 17.29 -15.48
C PRO A 20 -46.12 17.56 -13.98
N ARG A 21 -46.23 16.52 -13.16
CA ARG A 21 -46.33 16.62 -11.69
C ARG A 21 -45.24 17.47 -11.05
N ARG A 22 -44.04 17.49 -11.63
CA ARG A 22 -42.94 18.30 -11.10
C ARG A 22 -43.18 19.79 -11.27
N ALA A 23 -43.81 20.19 -12.38
CA ALA A 23 -44.20 21.57 -12.61
C ALA A 23 -45.37 21.97 -11.70
N GLU A 24 -46.34 21.07 -11.51
CA GLU A 24 -47.46 21.26 -10.57
C GLU A 24 -46.97 21.47 -9.14
N MET A 25 -46.10 20.59 -8.63
CA MET A 25 -45.50 20.73 -7.29
C MET A 25 -44.72 22.04 -7.14
N LEU A 26 -44.03 22.51 -8.19
CA LEU A 26 -43.34 23.80 -8.17
C LEU A 26 -44.33 24.96 -8.02
N GLY A 27 -45.46 24.92 -8.75
CA GLY A 27 -46.54 25.88 -8.62
C GLY A 27 -47.09 25.93 -7.20
N THR A 28 -47.49 24.77 -6.65
CA THR A 28 -48.03 24.68 -5.29
C THR A 28 -47.04 25.18 -4.23
N LEU A 29 -45.76 24.81 -4.31
CA LEU A 29 -44.74 25.28 -3.36
C LEU A 29 -44.56 26.80 -3.40
N LEU A 30 -44.71 27.41 -4.57
CA LEU A 30 -44.59 28.85 -4.73
C LEU A 30 -45.85 29.60 -4.27
N GLU A 31 -47.03 29.03 -4.50
CA GLU A 31 -48.31 29.56 -4.02
C GLU A 31 -48.41 29.51 -2.49
N CYS A 32 -47.90 28.44 -1.87
CA CYS A 32 -47.89 28.29 -0.41
C CYS A 32 -46.76 29.04 0.29
N ALA A 33 -45.80 29.62 -0.46
CA ALA A 33 -44.67 30.34 0.14
C ALA A 33 -45.12 31.73 0.67
N PRO A 34 -44.82 32.07 1.94
CA PRO A 34 -45.14 33.39 2.48
C PRO A 34 -44.52 34.54 1.65
N PRO A 35 -45.19 35.71 1.59
CA PRO A 35 -44.68 36.86 0.86
C PRO A 35 -43.30 37.28 1.39
N GLY A 36 -42.37 37.56 0.47
CA GLY A 36 -40.99 37.93 0.79
C GLY A 36 -40.01 36.76 0.99
N ARG A 37 -40.46 35.50 0.99
CA ARG A 37 -39.56 34.34 1.09
C ARG A 37 -38.61 34.26 -0.12
N SER A 38 -37.32 34.16 0.15
CA SER A 38 -36.27 34.10 -0.88
C SER A 38 -35.49 32.77 -0.90
N ARG A 39 -35.68 31.93 0.14
CA ARG A 39 -35.04 30.61 0.30
C ARG A 39 -36.05 29.59 0.84
N PRO A 40 -36.00 28.33 0.38
CA PRO A 40 -36.73 27.23 1.02
C PRO A 40 -36.31 27.08 2.48
N THR A 41 -37.22 26.61 3.33
CA THR A 41 -36.88 26.27 4.72
C THR A 41 -36.06 24.97 4.78
N VAL A 42 -35.34 24.75 5.88
CA VAL A 42 -34.59 23.48 6.10
C VAL A 42 -35.53 22.28 6.05
N GLU A 43 -36.72 22.41 6.64
CA GLU A 43 -37.75 21.37 6.63
C GLU A 43 -38.26 21.04 5.22
N GLU A 44 -38.54 22.07 4.40
CA GLU A 44 -38.93 21.87 2.99
C GLU A 44 -37.83 21.18 2.20
N ILE A 45 -36.56 21.54 2.42
CA ILE A 45 -35.41 20.89 1.79
C ILE A 45 -35.36 19.40 2.16
N VAL A 46 -35.42 19.09 3.46
CA VAL A 46 -35.36 17.71 3.95
C VAL A 46 -36.55 16.89 3.42
N ASN A 47 -37.76 17.43 3.48
CA ASN A 47 -38.96 16.76 2.99
C ASN A 47 -38.90 16.53 1.48
N LEU A 48 -38.62 17.56 0.67
CA LEU A 48 -38.57 17.41 -0.78
C LEU A 48 -37.46 16.46 -1.24
N THR A 49 -36.30 16.48 -0.59
CA THR A 49 -35.21 15.54 -0.89
C THR A 49 -35.62 14.11 -0.52
N ARG A 50 -36.16 13.89 0.69
CA ARG A 50 -36.57 12.55 1.15
C ARG A 50 -37.70 11.96 0.30
N PHE A 51 -38.77 12.72 0.08
CA PHE A 51 -39.92 12.26 -0.70
C PHE A 51 -39.61 12.18 -2.20
N GLY A 52 -38.77 13.08 -2.72
CA GLY A 52 -38.28 13.00 -4.09
C GLY A 52 -37.44 11.75 -4.34
N LEU A 53 -36.45 11.47 -3.47
CA LEU A 53 -35.67 10.24 -3.53
C LEU A 53 -36.56 9.00 -3.40
N ARG A 54 -37.52 8.99 -2.47
CA ARG A 54 -38.48 7.87 -2.35
C ARG A 54 -39.35 7.71 -3.59
N ALA A 55 -39.82 8.80 -4.20
CA ALA A 55 -40.60 8.75 -5.43
C ALA A 55 -39.77 8.26 -6.63
N ARG A 56 -38.46 8.53 -6.64
CA ARG A 56 -37.53 8.15 -7.70
C ARG A 56 -36.94 6.76 -7.54
N LEU A 57 -36.73 6.30 -6.31
CA LEU A 57 -36.23 4.95 -6.00
C LEU A 57 -37.37 3.94 -5.83
N GLY A 58 -38.60 4.39 -5.55
CA GLY A 58 -39.75 3.51 -5.33
C GLY A 58 -39.87 3.04 -3.88
N ARG A 59 -40.89 2.22 -3.59
CA ARG A 59 -40.94 1.44 -2.35
C ARG A 59 -40.15 0.15 -2.58
N PRO A 60 -39.34 -0.32 -1.62
CA PRO A 60 -38.67 -1.60 -1.77
C PRO A 60 -39.71 -2.70 -1.94
N ALA A 61 -39.53 -3.56 -2.95
CA ALA A 61 -40.46 -4.65 -3.29
C ALA A 61 -40.60 -5.70 -2.17
N GLY A 62 -39.65 -5.76 -1.23
CA GLY A 62 -39.72 -6.60 -0.05
C GLY A 62 -38.51 -6.46 0.88
N THR A 63 -38.52 -7.18 2.00
CA THR A 63 -37.47 -7.17 3.02
C THR A 63 -36.10 -7.58 2.46
N ALA A 64 -36.06 -8.53 1.53
CA ALA A 64 -34.82 -8.96 0.87
C ALA A 64 -34.12 -7.81 0.12
N VAL A 65 -34.88 -6.95 -0.58
CA VAL A 65 -34.33 -5.78 -1.27
C VAL A 65 -33.71 -4.80 -0.28
N VAL A 66 -34.35 -4.61 0.89
CA VAL A 66 -33.79 -3.76 1.95
C VAL A 66 -32.47 -4.33 2.47
N VAL A 67 -32.42 -5.63 2.79
CA VAL A 67 -31.20 -6.30 3.24
C VAL A 67 -30.08 -6.17 2.21
N LEU A 68 -30.37 -6.47 0.93
CA LEU A 68 -29.38 -6.35 -0.14
C LEU A 68 -28.90 -4.91 -0.32
N SER A 69 -29.80 -3.92 -0.19
CA SER A 69 -29.42 -2.50 -0.27
C SER A 69 -28.48 -2.08 0.85
N LEU A 70 -28.66 -2.63 2.05
CA LEU A 70 -27.78 -2.39 3.20
C LEU A 70 -26.42 -3.06 2.99
N LEU A 71 -26.38 -4.28 2.47
CA LEU A 71 -25.13 -4.97 2.17
C LEU A 71 -24.32 -4.25 1.09
N VAL A 72 -24.98 -3.78 0.03
CA VAL A 72 -24.35 -2.93 -0.99
C VAL A 72 -23.82 -1.64 -0.37
N MET A 73 -24.62 -0.98 0.46
CA MET A 73 -24.22 0.25 1.14
C MET A 73 -22.96 0.01 2.00
N LEU A 74 -22.90 -1.08 2.75
CA LEU A 74 -21.74 -1.46 3.57
C LEU A 74 -20.52 -1.78 2.71
N ALA A 75 -20.67 -2.59 1.65
CA ALA A 75 -19.58 -2.94 0.74
C ALA A 75 -18.99 -1.69 0.06
N CYS A 76 -19.85 -0.83 -0.50
CA CYS A 76 -19.41 0.43 -1.09
C CYS A 76 -18.78 1.35 -0.04
N GLY A 77 -19.33 1.39 1.18
CA GLY A 77 -18.76 2.17 2.28
C GLY A 77 -17.36 1.71 2.67
N LEU A 78 -17.13 0.40 2.78
CA LEU A 78 -15.80 -0.12 3.08
C LEU A 78 -14.78 0.25 1.99
N LEU A 79 -15.18 0.15 0.72
CA LEU A 79 -14.32 0.48 -0.40
C LEU A 79 -14.07 1.99 -0.52
N GLY A 80 -15.08 2.81 -0.20
CA GLY A 80 -14.91 4.25 -0.07
C GLY A 80 -13.97 4.61 1.08
N ALA A 81 -14.03 3.86 2.19
CA ALA A 81 -13.09 4.02 3.30
C ALA A 81 -11.67 3.69 2.87
N ALA A 82 -11.48 2.58 2.15
CA ALA A 82 -10.20 2.13 1.60
C ALA A 82 -9.60 3.16 0.62
N ALA A 83 -10.39 3.62 -0.35
CA ALA A 83 -9.97 4.66 -1.29
C ALA A 83 -9.67 6.00 -0.60
N GLY A 84 -10.49 6.38 0.40
CA GLY A 84 -10.27 7.56 1.22
C GLY A 84 -8.97 7.46 2.04
N ALA A 85 -8.74 6.33 2.70
CA ALA A 85 -7.50 6.06 3.42
C ALA A 85 -6.28 6.16 2.50
N ARG A 86 -6.36 5.52 1.31
CA ARG A 86 -5.31 5.58 0.28
C ARG A 86 -5.01 7.02 -0.14
N LEU A 87 -6.03 7.84 -0.38
CA LEU A 87 -5.85 9.26 -0.68
C LEU A 87 -5.21 10.01 0.49
N GLY A 88 -5.60 9.69 1.72
CA GLY A 88 -4.97 10.24 2.91
C GLY A 88 -3.47 9.91 3.00
N TRP A 89 -3.07 8.73 2.53
CA TRP A 89 -1.67 8.31 2.45
C TRP A 89 -0.89 9.01 1.35
N THR A 90 -1.46 9.16 0.14
CA THR A 90 -0.77 9.85 -0.96
C THR A 90 -0.58 11.34 -0.72
N LEU A 91 -1.38 11.93 0.19
CA LEU A 91 -1.23 13.31 0.63
C LEU A 91 -0.24 13.50 1.78
N GLN A 92 0.40 12.42 2.27
CA GLN A 92 1.45 12.56 3.27
C GLN A 92 2.70 13.20 2.67
N LYS A 93 3.42 13.96 3.49
CA LYS A 93 4.75 14.44 3.12
C LYS A 93 5.68 13.23 2.93
N PRO A 94 6.57 13.22 1.93
CA PRO A 94 7.63 12.21 1.83
C PRO A 94 8.59 12.33 3.01
N LEU A 95 9.34 11.27 3.34
CA LEU A 95 10.42 11.38 4.33
C LEU A 95 11.44 12.47 3.91
N PRO A 96 12.26 12.99 4.85
CA PRO A 96 13.41 13.82 4.49
C PRO A 96 14.29 13.13 3.45
N THR A 97 14.59 13.84 2.37
CA THR A 97 15.44 13.35 1.27
C THR A 97 16.50 14.41 0.91
N GLY A 98 17.53 14.01 0.15
CA GLY A 98 18.63 14.89 -0.26
C GLY A 98 19.27 15.64 0.90
N ALA A 99 19.42 16.97 0.76
CA ALA A 99 20.07 17.82 1.75
C ALA A 99 19.42 17.83 3.15
N GLU A 100 18.15 17.44 3.29
CA GLU A 100 17.54 17.29 4.63
C GLU A 100 17.97 15.97 5.29
N ALA A 101 18.00 14.88 4.53
CA ALA A 101 18.52 13.60 4.99
C ALA A 101 20.02 13.71 5.32
N GLU A 102 20.82 14.35 4.48
CA GLU A 102 22.25 14.57 4.71
C GLU A 102 22.53 15.37 5.99
N ARG A 103 21.72 16.39 6.29
CA ARG A 103 21.86 17.13 7.56
C ARG A 103 21.51 16.28 8.77
N LEU A 104 20.48 15.44 8.66
CA LEU A 104 20.10 14.52 9.73
C LEU A 104 21.20 13.47 9.96
N THR A 105 21.71 12.86 8.90
CA THR A 105 22.79 11.86 8.98
C THR A 105 24.09 12.47 9.47
N ALA A 106 24.45 13.69 9.04
CA ALA A 106 25.62 14.41 9.56
C ALA A 106 25.48 14.80 11.04
N THR A 107 24.26 15.01 11.52
CA THR A 107 23.99 15.24 12.95
C THR A 107 24.18 13.95 13.76
N ALA A 108 23.65 12.84 13.27
CA ALA A 108 23.76 11.55 13.95
C ALA A 108 25.18 10.96 13.87
N PHE A 109 25.81 11.01 12.70
CA PHE A 109 27.05 10.33 12.34
C PHE A 109 28.08 11.31 11.75
N PRO A 110 28.61 12.25 12.55
CA PRO A 110 29.50 13.29 12.05
C PRO A 110 30.78 12.70 11.46
N GLY A 111 31.02 12.97 10.16
CA GLY A 111 32.24 12.54 9.46
C GLY A 111 32.30 11.07 9.08
N LEU A 112 31.23 10.30 9.30
CA LEU A 112 31.17 8.89 8.92
C LEU A 112 30.43 8.71 7.58
N PRO A 113 30.85 7.75 6.74
CA PRO A 113 30.10 7.39 5.54
C PRO A 113 28.83 6.66 5.93
N VAL A 114 27.68 7.31 5.74
CA VAL A 114 26.36 6.75 6.04
C VAL A 114 25.82 6.01 4.82
N LEU A 115 25.36 4.79 5.05
CA LEU A 115 24.73 3.91 4.08
C LEU A 115 23.23 3.81 4.38
N GLY A 116 22.42 3.47 3.38
CA GLY A 116 20.97 3.39 3.55
C GLY A 116 20.21 4.64 3.11
N GLY A 117 18.96 4.78 3.57
CA GLY A 117 18.10 5.91 3.26
C GLY A 117 17.30 5.77 1.95
N GLY A 118 17.17 6.87 1.21
CA GLY A 118 16.51 6.92 -0.09
C GLY A 118 15.03 7.33 -0.05
N ASP A 119 14.43 7.38 -1.24
CA ASP A 119 13.02 7.72 -1.45
C ASP A 119 12.13 6.52 -1.06
N ALA A 120 11.99 6.32 0.24
CA ALA A 120 11.10 5.29 0.75
C ALA A 120 9.67 5.49 0.23
N PRO A 121 8.97 4.41 -0.17
CA PRO A 121 7.55 4.49 -0.47
C PRO A 121 6.80 5.14 0.70
N PRO A 122 5.73 5.92 0.44
CA PRO A 122 4.94 6.54 1.50
C PRO A 122 4.38 5.53 2.50
N PHE A 123 4.24 4.27 2.06
CA PHE A 123 3.73 3.16 2.85
C PHE A 123 4.61 1.93 2.60
N VAL A 124 5.27 1.47 3.65
CA VAL A 124 5.94 0.16 3.71
C VAL A 124 5.44 -0.48 5.00
N PRO A 125 4.71 -1.60 4.96
CA PRO A 125 4.33 -2.30 6.16
C PRO A 125 5.59 -2.94 6.77
N ALA A 126 6.20 -2.25 7.72
CA ALA A 126 7.31 -2.75 8.52
C ALA A 126 6.89 -2.77 9.99
N PHE A 127 7.46 -3.71 10.74
CA PHE A 127 7.32 -3.78 12.19
C PHE A 127 8.37 -2.87 12.83
N GLY A 128 7.90 -1.92 13.64
CA GLY A 128 8.72 -1.05 14.48
C GLY A 128 9.40 -1.84 15.58
N ALA A 129 10.43 -1.23 16.16
CA ALA A 129 11.06 -1.72 17.39
C ALA A 129 10.05 -1.83 18.55
N ASP A 130 8.96 -1.06 18.49
CA ASP A 130 7.82 -1.08 19.40
C ASP A 130 6.73 -2.10 19.01
N GLY A 131 6.97 -2.93 17.98
CA GLY A 131 5.98 -3.87 17.43
C GLY A 131 4.85 -3.20 16.63
N GLY A 132 4.85 -1.87 16.55
CA GLY A 132 3.87 -1.08 15.82
C GLY A 132 4.08 -1.10 14.30
N GLU A 133 3.07 -0.71 13.53
CA GLU A 133 3.25 -0.48 12.09
C GLU A 133 3.98 0.83 11.86
N ILE A 134 5.04 0.78 11.05
CA ILE A 134 5.81 1.96 10.68
C ILE A 134 5.28 2.56 9.37
N TYR A 135 5.20 3.90 9.29
CA TYR A 135 4.75 4.61 8.09
C TYR A 135 5.89 5.40 7.46
N GLY A 136 6.15 5.18 6.16
CA GLY A 136 7.26 5.78 5.42
C GLY A 136 8.58 5.49 6.11
N PHE A 137 9.24 4.40 5.75
CA PHE A 137 10.36 3.83 6.50
C PHE A 137 11.67 3.96 5.71
N ALA A 138 12.72 4.50 6.34
CA ALA A 138 14.07 4.48 5.80
C ALA A 138 15.07 4.16 6.91
N GLU A 139 16.06 3.32 6.60
CA GLU A 139 17.09 2.91 7.55
C GLU A 139 18.43 3.50 7.13
N TYR A 140 19.13 4.10 8.08
CA TYR A 140 20.44 4.70 7.90
C TYR A 140 21.42 4.04 8.85
N TRP A 141 22.60 3.67 8.38
CA TRP A 141 23.58 3.01 9.22
C TRP A 141 25.01 3.33 8.81
N VAL A 142 25.92 3.14 9.75
CA VAL A 142 27.37 3.21 9.57
C VAL A 142 27.99 1.91 10.06
N ARG A 143 29.09 1.52 9.41
CA ARG A 143 29.92 0.42 9.90
C ARG A 143 30.55 0.80 11.23
N ASN A 144 30.86 -0.22 12.02
CA ASN A 144 31.58 0.02 13.25
C ASN A 144 32.99 0.58 13.00
N THR A 145 33.32 1.62 13.76
CA THR A 145 34.63 2.28 13.85
C THR A 145 35.16 2.11 15.28
N THR A 146 36.39 2.53 15.55
CA THR A 146 36.91 2.55 16.92
C THR A 146 35.98 3.33 17.85
N GLU A 147 35.42 4.44 17.37
CA GLU A 147 34.53 5.32 18.11
C GLU A 147 33.15 4.70 18.34
N THR A 148 32.55 4.06 17.34
CA THR A 148 31.19 3.49 17.47
C THR A 148 31.17 2.17 18.24
N ARG A 149 32.32 1.50 18.39
CA ARG A 149 32.47 0.27 19.20
C ARG A 149 32.31 0.52 20.70
N ASP A 150 32.52 1.76 21.18
CA ASP A 150 32.04 2.17 22.51
C ASP A 150 30.54 2.48 22.43
N VAL A 151 29.74 1.41 22.32
CA VAL A 151 28.30 1.47 22.04
C VAL A 151 27.56 2.39 23.03
N PRO A 152 27.77 2.32 24.36
CA PRO A 152 27.08 3.21 25.31
C PRO A 152 27.47 4.67 25.12
N ALA A 153 28.77 4.99 25.04
CA ALA A 153 29.24 6.37 24.96
C ALA A 153 28.85 7.00 23.62
N TYR A 154 28.99 6.26 22.52
CA TYR A 154 28.64 6.74 21.19
C TYR A 154 27.14 7.00 21.08
N THR A 155 26.29 6.08 21.56
CA THR A 155 24.82 6.22 21.56
C THR A 155 24.36 7.46 22.34
N LYS A 156 24.94 7.68 23.53
CA LYS A 156 24.69 8.90 24.31
C LYS A 156 25.09 10.16 23.54
N GLY A 157 26.24 10.14 22.86
CA GLY A 157 26.68 11.24 21.99
C GLY A 157 25.70 11.53 20.85
N VAL A 158 25.13 10.50 20.22
CA VAL A 158 24.11 10.66 19.17
C VAL A 158 22.83 11.27 19.74
N ARG A 159 22.34 10.76 20.87
CA ARG A 159 21.18 11.31 21.59
C ARG A 159 21.35 12.80 21.87
N ASP A 160 22.48 13.19 22.44
CA ASP A 160 22.74 14.58 22.83
C ASP A 160 22.83 15.50 21.60
N ARG A 161 23.43 15.04 20.48
CA ARG A 161 23.45 15.78 19.21
C ARG A 161 22.04 15.96 18.61
N LEU A 162 21.22 14.90 18.62
CA LEU A 162 19.84 14.99 18.12
C LEU A 162 18.99 15.90 19.00
N ALA A 163 19.12 15.82 20.33
CA ALA A 163 18.46 16.73 21.26
C ALA A 163 18.85 18.19 20.99
N GLY A 164 20.15 18.46 20.79
CA GLY A 164 20.66 19.79 20.39
C GLY A 164 20.12 20.27 19.03
N ALA A 165 19.79 19.34 18.12
CA ALA A 165 19.15 19.63 16.84
C ALA A 165 17.61 19.74 16.92
N GLY A 166 17.04 19.79 18.12
CA GLY A 166 15.62 20.00 18.37
C GLY A 166 14.75 18.75 18.22
N TRP A 167 15.33 17.55 18.32
CA TRP A 167 14.56 16.32 18.49
C TRP A 167 14.11 16.16 19.94
N GLU A 168 12.87 15.73 20.14
CA GLU A 168 12.33 15.37 21.45
C GLU A 168 12.68 13.91 21.74
N ILE A 169 13.60 13.67 22.69
CA ILE A 169 13.99 12.33 23.12
C ILE A 169 12.86 11.74 23.99
N ARG A 170 12.33 10.57 23.61
CA ARG A 170 11.19 9.92 24.28
C ARG A 170 11.65 9.03 25.43
N ASP A 171 12.71 8.26 25.19
CA ASP A 171 13.28 7.30 26.13
C ASP A 171 14.74 7.64 26.39
N ASP A 172 15.23 7.38 27.62
CA ASP A 172 16.67 7.45 27.85
C ASP A 172 17.39 6.29 27.14
N VAL A 173 18.72 6.34 27.06
CA VAL A 173 19.49 5.27 26.41
C VAL A 173 19.26 3.95 27.14
N SER A 174 18.66 2.98 26.45
CA SER A 174 18.67 1.58 26.89
C SER A 174 19.99 0.94 26.48
N TYR A 175 20.53 0.10 27.35
CA TYR A 175 21.78 -0.64 27.13
C TYR A 175 21.56 -2.08 27.55
N ASP A 176 22.06 -2.99 26.73
CA ASP A 176 22.05 -4.42 27.00
C ASP A 176 23.42 -5.01 26.65
N GLU A 177 23.88 -5.93 27.50
CA GLU A 177 25.18 -6.60 27.38
C GLU A 177 24.99 -8.10 27.52
N ASP A 178 25.33 -8.83 26.46
CA ASP A 178 25.36 -10.28 26.49
C ASP A 178 26.76 -10.74 26.92
N LEU A 179 26.82 -11.42 28.07
CA LEU A 179 28.06 -11.93 28.64
C LEU A 179 28.46 -13.30 28.06
N GLU A 180 27.51 -14.06 27.50
CA GLU A 180 27.78 -15.36 26.88
C GLU A 180 28.41 -15.17 25.50
N GLN A 181 27.88 -14.22 24.72
CA GLN A 181 28.47 -13.73 23.49
C GLN A 181 28.83 -12.26 23.69
N PRO A 182 30.12 -11.89 23.90
CA PRO A 182 30.54 -10.56 24.32
C PRO A 182 30.09 -9.50 23.30
N SER A 183 28.89 -8.99 23.52
CA SER A 183 28.18 -8.12 22.61
C SER A 183 27.43 -7.06 23.38
N TRP A 184 27.31 -5.89 22.77
CA TRP A 184 26.73 -4.71 23.37
C TRP A 184 25.72 -4.13 22.42
N SER A 185 24.54 -3.79 22.95
CA SER A 185 23.55 -3.02 22.23
C SER A 185 23.14 -1.80 23.03
N ALA A 186 22.86 -0.70 22.35
CA ALA A 186 22.22 0.46 22.96
C ALA A 186 21.29 1.15 21.98
N GLY A 187 20.22 1.75 22.48
CA GLY A 187 19.23 2.41 21.64
C GLY A 187 18.43 3.47 22.37
N PHE A 188 17.71 4.28 21.60
CA PHE A 188 16.72 5.23 22.11
C PHE A 188 15.76 5.64 20.98
N SER A 189 14.64 6.24 21.35
CA SER A 189 13.69 6.80 20.39
C SER A 189 13.55 8.33 20.53
N ALA A 190 13.29 9.01 19.42
CA ALA A 190 13.13 10.46 19.37
C ALA A 190 12.06 10.88 18.36
N THR A 191 11.43 12.04 18.56
CA THR A 191 10.39 12.56 17.67
C THR A 191 10.65 14.02 17.26
N ARG A 192 10.31 14.37 16.01
CA ARG A 192 10.37 15.77 15.52
C ARG A 192 9.43 15.98 14.35
N GLY A 193 8.47 16.90 14.49
CA GLY A 193 7.61 17.32 13.36
C GLY A 193 6.80 16.19 12.71
N GLY A 194 6.35 15.20 13.49
CA GLY A 194 5.64 14.02 12.99
C GLY A 194 6.55 12.94 12.40
N LEU A 195 7.86 13.07 12.58
CA LEU A 195 8.83 12.00 12.36
C LEU A 195 9.15 11.31 13.69
N THR A 196 9.36 10.00 13.63
CA THR A 196 9.91 9.16 14.69
C THR A 196 11.26 8.64 14.22
N LEU A 197 12.25 8.68 15.09
CA LEU A 197 13.59 8.15 14.86
C LEU A 197 13.86 7.12 15.95
N ALA A 198 14.15 5.88 15.56
CA ALA A 198 14.59 4.82 16.46
C ALA A 198 16.07 4.54 16.18
N TYR A 199 16.94 4.94 17.12
CA TYR A 199 18.38 4.71 17.02
C TYR A 199 18.74 3.38 17.69
N SER A 200 19.63 2.63 17.06
CA SER A 200 20.24 1.44 17.64
C SER A 200 21.71 1.34 17.24
N ALA A 201 22.54 0.88 18.15
CA ALA A 201 23.90 0.47 17.88
C ALA A 201 24.14 -0.89 18.49
N TYR A 202 24.88 -1.73 17.78
CA TYR A 202 25.23 -3.08 18.19
C TYR A 202 26.69 -3.37 17.83
N TYR A 203 27.39 -4.06 18.72
CA TYR A 203 28.78 -4.49 18.51
C TYR A 203 28.99 -5.90 19.07
N VAL A 204 29.63 -6.78 18.29
CA VAL A 204 30.05 -8.12 18.73
C VAL A 204 31.56 -8.20 18.75
N LYS A 205 32.13 -8.50 19.92
CA LYS A 205 33.58 -8.67 20.05
C LYS A 205 34.04 -9.98 19.41
N ASN A 206 35.22 -9.94 18.80
CA ASN A 206 35.90 -11.11 18.24
C ASN A 206 35.07 -11.86 17.18
N HIS A 207 34.17 -11.16 16.49
CA HIS A 207 33.44 -11.75 15.37
C HIS A 207 34.42 -12.12 14.25
N PRO A 208 34.19 -13.23 13.51
CA PRO A 208 35.03 -13.58 12.37
C PRO A 208 35.11 -12.43 11.37
N TRP A 209 36.24 -12.25 10.69
CA TRP A 209 36.45 -11.13 9.76
C TRP A 209 35.47 -11.12 8.57
N TYR A 210 34.90 -12.29 8.27
CA TYR A 210 33.93 -12.50 7.20
C TYR A 210 32.49 -12.35 7.68
N ASP A 211 32.30 -11.97 8.94
CA ASP A 211 30.99 -11.74 9.57
C ASP A 211 30.94 -10.29 10.14
N SER A 212 29.76 -9.70 10.27
CA SER A 212 29.63 -8.30 10.68
C SER A 212 29.87 -8.18 12.18
N ASP A 213 30.79 -7.32 12.60
CA ASP A 213 30.98 -7.01 14.01
C ASP A 213 29.89 -6.05 14.54
N GLY A 214 28.89 -5.72 13.74
CA GLY A 214 27.75 -4.88 14.09
C GLY A 214 27.72 -3.55 13.34
N SER A 215 26.83 -2.65 13.76
CA SER A 215 26.65 -1.34 13.14
C SER A 215 26.01 -0.35 14.12
N ALA A 216 26.12 0.94 13.80
CA ALA A 216 25.32 1.97 14.43
C ALA A 216 24.37 2.56 13.38
N GLY A 217 23.10 2.72 13.71
CA GLY A 217 22.09 3.13 12.75
C GLY A 217 20.88 3.79 13.40
N PHE A 218 20.04 4.39 12.56
CA PHE A 218 18.70 4.76 12.97
C PHE A 218 17.69 4.45 11.88
N GLN A 219 16.50 4.08 12.31
CA GLN A 219 15.32 3.96 11.48
C GLN A 219 14.54 5.27 11.59
N LEU A 220 14.25 5.86 10.44
CA LEU A 220 13.43 7.05 10.33
C LEU A 220 12.06 6.69 9.81
N SER A 221 11.04 7.16 10.51
CA SER A 221 9.65 6.90 10.18
C SER A 221 8.73 8.07 10.47
N ARG A 222 7.44 7.92 10.14
CA ARG A 222 6.39 8.86 10.49
C ARG A 222 5.52 8.31 11.61
N THR A 223 5.12 9.21 12.50
CA THR A 223 3.98 8.96 13.38
C THR A 223 2.71 8.76 12.55
N THR A 224 1.79 7.90 13.00
CA THR A 224 0.50 7.65 12.33
C THR A 224 -0.21 8.97 12.01
N PRO A 225 -0.34 9.35 10.73
CA PRO A 225 -0.99 10.59 10.38
C PRO A 225 -2.50 10.50 10.68
N PRO A 226 -3.16 11.60 11.05
CA PRO A 226 -4.61 11.61 11.25
C PRO A 226 -5.38 11.64 9.90
N TRP A 227 -4.70 11.86 8.77
CA TRP A 227 -5.33 12.06 7.47
C TRP A 227 -6.03 10.82 6.91
N PRO A 228 -5.46 9.59 6.96
CA PRO A 228 -6.15 8.39 6.50
C PRO A 228 -7.52 8.25 7.14
N ALA A 229 -7.64 8.45 8.47
CA ALA A 229 -8.93 8.43 9.16
C ALA A 229 -9.87 9.56 8.67
N ARG A 230 -9.34 10.79 8.52
CA ARG A 230 -10.10 11.97 8.06
C ARG A 230 -10.63 11.84 6.64
N PHE A 231 -9.99 11.06 5.78
CA PHE A 231 -10.46 10.80 4.41
C PHE A 231 -11.27 9.50 4.30
N ALA A 232 -10.94 8.47 5.10
CA ALA A 232 -11.65 7.20 5.14
C ALA A 232 -13.11 7.40 5.55
N VAL A 233 -13.39 8.17 6.61
CA VAL A 233 -14.77 8.35 7.10
C VAL A 233 -15.66 9.05 6.05
N PRO A 234 -15.30 10.21 5.47
CA PRO A 234 -16.09 10.81 4.41
C PRO A 234 -16.17 9.93 3.16
N GLY A 235 -15.07 9.26 2.78
CA GLY A 235 -15.04 8.33 1.66
C GLY A 235 -16.06 7.19 1.85
N ALA A 236 -16.13 6.62 3.05
CA ALA A 236 -17.08 5.58 3.40
C ALA A 236 -18.53 6.06 3.30
N LEU A 237 -18.84 7.21 3.90
CA LEU A 237 -20.19 7.76 3.89
C LEU A 237 -20.65 8.10 2.46
N LEU A 238 -19.79 8.73 1.66
CA LEU A 238 -20.10 9.08 0.27
C LEU A 238 -20.33 7.82 -0.58
N ALA A 239 -19.43 6.84 -0.52
CA ALA A 239 -19.56 5.62 -1.30
C ALA A 239 -20.75 4.76 -0.85
N ALA A 240 -21.02 4.68 0.45
CA ALA A 240 -22.20 4.02 1.00
C ALA A 240 -23.49 4.64 0.45
N CYS A 241 -23.61 5.98 0.49
CA CYS A 241 -24.75 6.69 -0.08
C CYS A 241 -24.90 6.44 -1.59
N VAL A 242 -23.81 6.49 -2.35
CA VAL A 242 -23.83 6.23 -3.80
C VAL A 242 -24.25 4.79 -4.09
N GLY A 243 -23.68 3.81 -3.41
CA GLY A 243 -24.00 2.39 -3.57
C GLY A 243 -25.48 2.10 -3.28
N TRP A 244 -26.01 2.65 -2.18
CA TRP A 244 -27.41 2.53 -1.82
C TRP A 244 -28.35 3.11 -2.89
N LEU A 245 -28.04 4.32 -3.39
CA LEU A 245 -28.82 4.98 -4.43
C LEU A 245 -28.77 4.22 -5.76
N LEU A 246 -27.60 3.71 -6.14
CA LEU A 246 -27.41 2.92 -7.37
C LEU A 246 -28.19 1.60 -7.30
N PHE A 247 -28.15 0.90 -6.16
CA PHE A 247 -28.92 -0.33 -5.98
C PHE A 247 -30.42 -0.08 -6.01
N GLY A 248 -30.92 0.94 -5.30
CA GLY A 248 -32.34 1.30 -5.34
C GLY A 248 -32.81 1.66 -6.75
N TRP A 249 -31.98 2.39 -7.52
CA TRP A 249 -32.26 2.71 -8.92
C TRP A 249 -32.28 1.46 -9.80
N ALA A 250 -31.30 0.57 -9.65
CA ALA A 250 -31.16 -0.66 -10.45
C ALA A 250 -32.30 -1.64 -10.15
N SER A 251 -32.61 -1.85 -8.87
CA SER A 251 -33.71 -2.68 -8.39
C SER A 251 -35.03 -2.25 -9.03
N ARG A 252 -35.36 -0.95 -8.99
CA ARG A 252 -36.57 -0.43 -9.63
C ARG A 252 -36.59 -0.66 -11.15
N ARG A 253 -35.48 -0.41 -11.84
CA ARG A 253 -35.38 -0.61 -13.30
C ARG A 253 -35.47 -2.07 -13.73
N SER A 254 -35.33 -2.99 -12.77
CA SER A 254 -35.40 -4.43 -12.99
C SER A 254 -36.78 -5.05 -12.73
N GLU A 255 -37.69 -4.35 -12.05
CA GLU A 255 -39.03 -4.89 -11.72
C GLU A 255 -39.81 -5.37 -12.95
N ASP A 256 -39.68 -4.69 -14.09
CA ASP A 256 -40.41 -5.03 -15.32
C ASP A 256 -39.62 -5.94 -16.29
N HIS A 257 -38.39 -6.33 -15.95
CA HIS A 257 -37.52 -7.05 -16.89
C HIS A 257 -36.66 -8.14 -16.23
N PRO A 258 -36.93 -9.43 -16.47
CA PRO A 258 -36.22 -10.55 -15.83
C PRO A 258 -34.73 -10.65 -16.21
N GLY A 259 -34.30 -10.04 -17.32
CA GLY A 259 -32.87 -9.95 -17.66
C GLY A 259 -32.10 -8.89 -16.86
N ARG A 260 -32.79 -7.93 -16.22
CA ARG A 260 -32.18 -6.87 -15.40
C ARG A 260 -32.12 -7.26 -13.92
N THR A 261 -32.99 -8.16 -13.46
CA THR A 261 -32.95 -8.71 -12.10
C THR A 261 -31.67 -9.52 -11.87
N VAL A 262 -31.18 -10.23 -12.88
CA VAL A 262 -29.88 -10.94 -12.84
C VAL A 262 -28.71 -9.99 -12.56
N GLY A 263 -28.71 -8.79 -13.16
CA GLY A 263 -27.67 -7.79 -12.92
C GLY A 263 -27.70 -7.19 -11.51
N ALA A 264 -28.90 -6.89 -11.00
CA ALA A 264 -29.08 -6.44 -9.63
C ALA A 264 -28.70 -7.53 -8.61
N ALA A 265 -29.04 -8.80 -8.91
CA ALA A 265 -28.66 -9.95 -8.11
C ALA A 265 -27.14 -10.16 -8.11
N ALA A 266 -26.48 -10.08 -9.27
CA ALA A 266 -25.03 -10.21 -9.39
C ALA A 266 -24.29 -9.11 -8.61
N PHE A 267 -24.76 -7.86 -8.68
CA PHE A 267 -24.19 -6.76 -7.91
C PHE A 267 -24.37 -6.98 -6.40
N ALA A 268 -25.56 -7.41 -5.96
CA ALA A 268 -25.79 -7.73 -4.56
C ALA A 268 -24.94 -8.92 -4.09
N TRP A 269 -24.73 -9.92 -4.94
CA TRP A 269 -23.84 -11.05 -4.67
C TRP A 269 -22.38 -10.59 -4.52
N SER A 270 -21.90 -9.69 -5.39
CA SER A 270 -20.55 -9.12 -5.27
C SER A 270 -20.38 -8.35 -3.95
N ALA A 271 -21.40 -7.61 -3.52
CA ALA A 271 -21.40 -6.94 -2.23
C ALA A 271 -21.34 -7.93 -1.06
N ILE A 272 -22.10 -9.03 -1.12
CA ILE A 272 -22.04 -10.11 -0.13
C ILE A 272 -20.62 -10.71 -0.06
N VAL A 273 -20.00 -11.00 -1.19
CA VAL A 273 -18.63 -11.55 -1.25
C VAL A 273 -17.63 -10.57 -0.65
N VAL A 274 -17.69 -9.30 -1.03
CA VAL A 274 -16.80 -8.28 -0.49
C VAL A 274 -16.96 -8.18 1.03
N VAL A 275 -18.20 -8.13 1.53
CA VAL A 275 -18.45 -8.07 2.98
C VAL A 275 -17.98 -9.33 3.67
N ALA A 276 -18.29 -10.52 3.14
CA ALA A 276 -17.89 -11.79 3.72
C ALA A 276 -16.37 -11.97 3.76
N LEU A 277 -15.67 -11.65 2.67
CA LEU A 277 -14.20 -11.65 2.62
C LEU A 277 -13.63 -10.64 3.61
N SER A 278 -14.21 -9.45 3.71
CA SER A 278 -13.75 -8.42 4.65
C SER A 278 -13.95 -8.87 6.09
N LEU A 279 -15.08 -9.48 6.42
CA LEU A 279 -15.33 -10.07 7.74
C LEU A 279 -14.40 -11.24 8.03
N PHE A 280 -14.09 -12.07 7.03
CA PHE A 280 -13.12 -13.14 7.15
C PHE A 280 -11.71 -12.60 7.41
N PHE A 281 -11.27 -11.58 6.68
CA PHE A 281 -10.00 -10.90 6.93
C PHE A 281 -9.96 -10.26 8.31
N VAL A 282 -11.03 -9.57 8.72
CA VAL A 282 -11.16 -9.02 10.08
C VAL A 282 -11.12 -10.14 11.12
N SER A 283 -11.73 -11.31 10.87
CA SER A 283 -11.64 -12.45 11.79
C SER A 283 -10.24 -13.04 11.86
N LEU A 284 -9.56 -13.23 10.72
CA LEU A 284 -8.17 -13.68 10.66
C LEU A 284 -7.22 -12.70 11.37
N TRP A 285 -7.56 -11.42 11.29
CA TRP A 285 -6.86 -10.32 11.95
C TRP A 285 -7.02 -10.41 13.47
N PHE A 286 -8.23 -10.64 13.99
CA PHE A 286 -8.46 -10.83 15.42
C PHE A 286 -7.98 -12.18 15.98
N SER A 287 -7.72 -13.18 15.13
CA SER A 287 -7.22 -14.49 15.56
C SER A 287 -5.70 -14.60 15.62
N GLN A 288 -4.95 -13.53 15.30
CA GLN A 288 -3.50 -13.53 15.47
C GLN A 288 -3.15 -13.56 16.98
N PRO A 289 -2.19 -14.40 17.41
CA PRO A 289 -1.90 -14.67 18.82
C PRO A 289 -1.33 -13.47 19.61
N GLU A 290 -0.85 -12.45 18.92
CA GLU A 290 -0.45 -11.16 19.50
C GLU A 290 -1.59 -10.16 19.26
N PRO A 291 -2.38 -9.77 20.27
CA PRO A 291 -3.37 -8.72 20.10
C PRO A 291 -2.63 -7.44 19.69
N LEU A 292 -3.01 -6.98 18.51
CA LEU A 292 -2.76 -5.74 17.79
C LEU A 292 -2.74 -4.43 18.61
N GLU A 293 -2.07 -4.38 19.75
CA GLU A 293 -1.74 -3.12 20.43
C GLU A 293 -0.84 -2.30 19.50
N GLY A 294 -1.46 -1.44 18.68
CA GLY A 294 -0.74 -0.48 17.84
C GLY A 294 -0.99 -0.58 16.33
N ARG A 295 -1.60 -1.65 15.80
CA ARG A 295 -1.95 -1.68 14.36
C ARG A 295 -3.18 -0.83 14.07
N ALA A 296 -2.99 0.23 13.29
CA ALA A 296 -4.07 1.15 13.00
C ALA A 296 -5.02 0.53 11.97
N LEU A 297 -6.32 0.45 12.26
CA LEU A 297 -7.39 -0.10 11.38
C LEU A 297 -7.29 0.33 9.89
N TRP A 298 -6.67 1.50 9.65
CA TRP A 298 -6.49 2.09 8.32
C TRP A 298 -5.47 1.36 7.43
N THR A 299 -4.54 0.57 7.99
CA THR A 299 -3.60 -0.24 7.19
C THR A 299 -4.29 -1.45 6.60
N THR A 300 -5.21 -2.07 7.35
CA THR A 300 -6.11 -3.09 6.84
C THR A 300 -6.98 -2.54 5.70
N LEU A 301 -7.42 -1.27 5.79
CA LEU A 301 -8.15 -0.61 4.71
C LEU A 301 -7.27 -0.38 3.46
N ASP A 302 -5.98 -0.10 3.60
CA ASP A 302 -5.06 0.01 2.46
C ASP A 302 -4.86 -1.35 1.77
N GLN A 303 -4.69 -2.43 2.52
CA GLN A 303 -4.65 -3.80 1.98
C GLN A 303 -5.96 -4.16 1.26
N LEU A 304 -7.10 -3.75 1.82
CA LEU A 304 -8.41 -3.84 1.15
C LEU A 304 -8.53 -2.93 -0.08
N SER A 305 -7.64 -1.97 -0.31
CA SER A 305 -7.62 -1.17 -1.54
C SER A 305 -6.80 -1.82 -2.67
N GLN A 306 -6.05 -2.88 -2.38
CA GLN A 306 -5.18 -3.52 -3.37
C GLN A 306 -5.98 -4.30 -4.43
N ALA A 307 -5.25 -4.88 -5.39
CA ALA A 307 -5.75 -5.49 -6.62
C ALA A 307 -6.99 -6.41 -6.47
N PRO A 308 -7.11 -7.32 -5.48
CA PRO A 308 -8.24 -8.26 -5.45
C PRO A 308 -9.59 -7.59 -5.13
N THR A 309 -9.62 -6.60 -4.24
CA THR A 309 -10.86 -5.90 -3.84
C THR A 309 -11.28 -4.87 -4.89
N THR A 310 -10.30 -4.19 -5.50
CA THR A 310 -10.56 -3.31 -6.65
C THR A 310 -11.05 -4.10 -7.86
N LEU A 311 -10.52 -5.31 -8.10
CA LEU A 311 -11.07 -6.27 -9.05
C LEU A 311 -12.51 -6.63 -8.71
N ALA A 312 -12.79 -7.16 -7.52
CA ALA A 312 -14.14 -7.57 -7.14
C ALA A 312 -15.18 -6.45 -7.31
N LEU A 313 -14.83 -5.21 -6.94
CA LEU A 313 -15.68 -4.05 -7.16
C LEU A 313 -15.81 -3.69 -8.65
N GLY A 314 -14.70 -3.64 -9.38
CA GLY A 314 -14.68 -3.37 -10.81
C GLY A 314 -15.60 -4.33 -11.55
N LEU A 315 -15.58 -5.61 -11.18
CA LEU A 315 -16.45 -6.65 -11.73
C LEU A 315 -17.91 -6.44 -11.36
N GLY A 316 -18.20 -6.09 -10.10
CA GLY A 316 -19.57 -5.75 -9.67
C GLY A 316 -20.14 -4.55 -10.42
N LEU A 317 -19.36 -3.48 -10.59
CA LEU A 317 -19.76 -2.28 -11.33
C LEU A 317 -19.92 -2.56 -12.84
N LEU A 318 -19.05 -3.36 -13.44
CA LEU A 318 -19.19 -3.76 -14.84
C LEU A 318 -20.41 -4.67 -15.04
N ALA A 319 -20.69 -5.59 -14.12
CA ALA A 319 -21.91 -6.41 -14.13
C ALA A 319 -23.16 -5.52 -14.07
N LEU A 320 -23.13 -4.46 -13.26
CA LEU A 320 -24.21 -3.46 -13.21
C LEU A 320 -24.35 -2.71 -14.54
N ALA A 321 -23.24 -2.30 -15.17
CA ALA A 321 -23.24 -1.60 -16.46
C ALA A 321 -23.78 -2.49 -17.59
N THR A 322 -23.41 -3.77 -17.62
CA THR A 322 -23.89 -4.74 -18.62
C THR A 322 -25.38 -5.04 -18.47
N ALA A 323 -25.95 -4.94 -17.27
CA ALA A 323 -27.39 -5.06 -17.06
C ALA A 323 -28.20 -3.97 -17.78
N VAL A 324 -27.58 -2.80 -18.04
CA VAL A 324 -28.20 -1.67 -18.74
C VAL A 324 -28.05 -1.81 -20.27
N LEU A 325 -27.08 -2.59 -20.75
CA LEU A 325 -26.81 -2.78 -22.18
C LEU A 325 -27.86 -3.69 -22.87
N PRO A 326 -28.06 -3.53 -24.20
CA PRO A 326 -28.88 -4.43 -25.02
C PRO A 326 -28.38 -5.88 -24.94
N ALA A 327 -29.29 -6.86 -25.03
CA ALA A 327 -28.98 -8.29 -24.83
C ALA A 327 -27.80 -8.80 -25.69
N ARG A 328 -27.67 -8.32 -26.93
CA ARG A 328 -26.56 -8.68 -27.84
C ARG A 328 -25.18 -8.24 -27.32
N SER A 329 -25.11 -7.14 -26.58
CA SER A 329 -23.85 -6.61 -26.02
C SER A 329 -23.46 -7.24 -24.69
N ARG A 330 -24.39 -7.93 -24.02
CA ARG A 330 -24.16 -8.54 -22.70
C ARG A 330 -23.21 -9.73 -22.75
N VAL A 331 -23.34 -10.57 -23.79
CA VAL A 331 -22.51 -11.77 -23.95
C VAL A 331 -21.05 -11.40 -24.16
N PHE A 332 -20.77 -10.42 -25.03
CA PHE A 332 -19.41 -9.93 -25.28
C PHE A 332 -18.80 -9.28 -24.05
N ALA A 333 -19.57 -8.47 -23.32
CA ALA A 333 -19.07 -7.81 -22.13
C ALA A 333 -18.82 -8.79 -20.97
N ALA A 334 -19.66 -9.82 -20.79
CA ALA A 334 -19.45 -10.87 -19.80
C ALA A 334 -18.24 -11.77 -20.15
N ALA A 335 -18.04 -12.11 -21.43
CA ALA A 335 -16.86 -12.86 -21.87
C ALA A 335 -15.57 -12.06 -21.69
N ALA A 336 -15.57 -10.78 -22.06
CA ALA A 336 -14.44 -9.88 -21.81
C ALA A 336 -14.14 -9.74 -20.30
N LEU A 337 -15.19 -9.68 -19.47
CA LEU A 337 -15.07 -9.62 -18.02
C LEU A 337 -14.34 -10.83 -17.45
N VAL A 338 -14.77 -12.05 -17.80
CA VAL A 338 -14.14 -13.28 -17.32
C VAL A 338 -12.68 -13.34 -17.77
N LEU A 339 -12.39 -12.97 -19.02
CA LEU A 339 -11.02 -12.94 -19.55
C LEU A 339 -10.13 -11.92 -18.82
N ILE A 340 -10.63 -10.71 -18.56
CA ILE A 340 -9.88 -9.68 -17.82
C ILE A 340 -9.70 -10.10 -16.36
N THR A 341 -10.70 -10.72 -15.74
CA THR A 341 -10.62 -11.17 -14.34
C THR A 341 -9.61 -12.29 -14.18
N VAL A 342 -9.76 -13.35 -14.99
CA VAL A 342 -8.85 -14.49 -14.97
C VAL A 342 -7.44 -13.99 -15.29
N GLY A 343 -7.27 -13.17 -16.33
CA GLY A 343 -5.98 -12.56 -16.64
C GLY A 343 -5.44 -11.68 -15.52
N ALA A 344 -6.23 -10.88 -14.82
CA ALA A 344 -5.71 -10.06 -13.73
C ALA A 344 -5.36 -10.90 -12.48
N MET A 345 -6.11 -11.97 -12.19
CA MET A 345 -5.91 -12.81 -11.01
C MET A 345 -4.79 -13.85 -11.17
N THR A 346 -4.62 -14.42 -12.37
CA THR A 346 -3.56 -15.43 -12.61
C THR A 346 -2.25 -14.81 -13.10
N GLY A 347 -2.19 -13.48 -13.21
CA GLY A 347 -1.37 -12.83 -14.24
C GLY A 347 -1.95 -13.18 -15.62
N TRP A 348 -1.85 -12.27 -16.60
CA TRP A 348 -2.22 -12.66 -17.96
C TRP A 348 -1.36 -13.88 -18.25
N PRO A 349 -1.94 -15.06 -18.54
CA PRO A 349 -1.15 -16.26 -18.79
C PRO A 349 -0.11 -15.82 -19.78
N GLY A 350 1.16 -15.75 -19.39
CA GLY A 350 2.15 -15.08 -20.21
C GLY A 350 2.13 -15.78 -21.54
N TRP A 351 1.51 -15.17 -22.56
CA TRP A 351 1.54 -15.71 -23.91
C TRP A 351 3.01 -15.91 -24.17
N ALA A 352 3.42 -17.18 -24.30
CA ALA A 352 4.78 -17.64 -24.03
C ALA A 352 5.78 -16.56 -24.40
N ARG A 353 6.28 -15.82 -23.40
CA ARG A 353 7.21 -14.71 -23.67
C ARG A 353 8.34 -15.33 -24.49
N PRO A 354 8.67 -14.75 -25.65
CA PRO A 354 9.60 -15.37 -26.58
C PRO A 354 10.87 -15.77 -25.83
N GLY A 355 11.36 -16.98 -26.10
CA GLY A 355 12.56 -17.45 -25.42
C GLY A 355 13.73 -16.51 -25.70
N CYS A 356 14.63 -16.36 -24.73
CA CYS A 356 15.79 -15.48 -24.85
C CYS A 356 17.09 -16.24 -24.57
N THR A 357 18.19 -15.74 -25.15
CA THR A 357 19.54 -16.31 -25.04
C THR A 357 20.48 -15.29 -24.37
N PRO A 358 20.37 -15.09 -23.05
CA PRO A 358 21.20 -14.12 -22.34
C PRO A 358 22.67 -14.57 -22.34
N SER A 359 23.59 -13.61 -22.31
CA SER A 359 25.04 -13.86 -22.30
C SER A 359 25.72 -13.52 -20.96
N GLY A 360 24.99 -12.94 -20.01
CA GLY A 360 25.51 -12.50 -18.72
C GLY A 360 24.42 -11.81 -17.90
N PRO A 361 24.77 -11.24 -16.73
CA PRO A 361 23.81 -10.52 -15.88
C PRO A 361 23.07 -9.44 -16.68
N PRO A 362 21.77 -9.23 -16.40
CA PRO A 362 21.01 -8.15 -17.01
C PRO A 362 21.67 -6.79 -16.81
N ALA A 363 21.41 -5.87 -17.74
CA ALA A 363 21.77 -4.46 -17.58
C ALA A 363 21.05 -3.84 -16.38
N ASP A 364 21.60 -2.75 -15.85
CA ASP A 364 20.92 -1.96 -14.83
C ASP A 364 19.56 -1.47 -15.34
N LEU A 365 18.55 -1.55 -14.48
CA LEU A 365 17.24 -0.96 -14.76
C LEU A 365 17.34 0.57 -14.80
N PRO A 366 16.45 1.27 -15.53
CA PRO A 366 16.42 2.72 -15.55
C PRO A 366 16.30 3.32 -14.14
N ALA A 367 16.98 4.44 -13.89
CA ALA A 367 16.99 5.11 -12.57
C ALA A 367 15.59 5.34 -11.98
N ALA A 368 14.61 5.66 -12.84
CA ALA A 368 13.21 5.87 -12.42
C ALA A 368 12.52 4.60 -11.91
N GLU A 369 12.91 3.41 -12.39
CA GLU A 369 12.33 2.13 -11.95
C GLU A 369 12.96 1.64 -10.64
N VAL A 370 14.20 2.05 -10.36
CA VAL A 370 14.95 1.56 -9.19
C VAL A 370 14.94 2.52 -8.01
N ALA A 371 14.49 3.77 -8.20
CA ALA A 371 14.48 4.80 -7.16
C ALA A 371 13.79 4.36 -5.85
N SER A 372 12.77 3.49 -5.97
CA SER A 372 12.03 2.93 -4.84
C SER A 372 12.18 1.41 -4.71
N SER A 373 13.11 0.79 -5.44
CA SER A 373 13.25 -0.66 -5.40
C SER A 373 13.83 -1.10 -4.05
N LEU A 374 13.16 -2.08 -3.45
CA LEU A 374 13.59 -2.77 -2.23
C LEU A 374 14.21 -4.13 -2.55
N VAL A 375 14.47 -4.43 -3.82
CA VAL A 375 14.95 -5.75 -4.24
C VAL A 375 16.23 -5.58 -5.03
N ALA A 376 17.23 -6.38 -4.68
CA ALA A 376 18.51 -6.45 -5.36
C ALA A 376 18.84 -7.88 -5.74
N ARG A 377 19.75 -8.03 -6.69
CA ARG A 377 20.34 -9.30 -7.09
C ARG A 377 21.85 -9.21 -7.01
N VAL A 378 22.46 -10.12 -6.25
CA VAL A 378 23.91 -10.31 -6.22
C VAL A 378 24.23 -11.52 -7.07
N TYR A 379 24.70 -11.25 -8.29
CA TYR A 379 25.07 -12.28 -9.27
C TYR A 379 26.45 -12.83 -8.93
N VAL A 380 26.53 -14.15 -8.85
CA VAL A 380 27.72 -14.92 -8.56
C VAL A 380 28.06 -15.76 -9.79
N ALA A 381 29.33 -15.71 -10.21
CA ALA A 381 29.81 -16.39 -11.42
C ALA A 381 29.46 -17.89 -11.38
N ALA A 382 29.15 -18.47 -12.54
CA ALA A 382 28.71 -19.86 -12.63
C ALA A 382 29.80 -20.87 -12.21
N ASP A 383 31.07 -20.45 -12.30
CA ASP A 383 32.26 -21.20 -11.89
C ASP A 383 32.76 -20.83 -10.48
N ALA A 384 32.03 -19.99 -9.74
CA ALA A 384 32.41 -19.62 -8.39
C ALA A 384 32.39 -20.84 -7.44
N SER A 385 33.45 -20.99 -6.65
CA SER A 385 33.55 -22.07 -5.66
C SER A 385 32.50 -21.90 -4.55
N ASP A 386 32.19 -23.00 -3.86
CA ASP A 386 31.27 -22.99 -2.71
C ASP A 386 31.71 -21.97 -1.65
N ASP A 387 33.03 -21.87 -1.41
CA ASP A 387 33.60 -20.88 -0.49
C ASP A 387 33.35 -19.44 -0.94
N GLN A 388 33.51 -19.13 -2.23
CA GLN A 388 33.22 -17.80 -2.77
C GLN A 388 31.72 -17.46 -2.64
N ARG A 389 30.84 -18.44 -2.86
CA ARG A 389 29.39 -18.26 -2.68
C ARG A 389 29.03 -18.01 -1.22
N ASN A 390 29.64 -18.73 -0.28
CA ASN A 390 29.42 -18.56 1.15
C ASN A 390 29.96 -17.21 1.65
N ILE A 391 31.13 -16.77 1.18
CA ILE A 391 31.68 -15.44 1.50
C ILE A 391 30.76 -14.34 0.98
N ALA A 392 30.25 -14.46 -0.26
CA ALA A 392 29.30 -13.50 -0.80
C ALA A 392 28.01 -13.47 0.03
N GLN A 393 27.48 -14.63 0.45
CA GLN A 393 26.30 -14.69 1.30
C GLN A 393 26.53 -14.05 2.67
N ALA A 394 27.65 -14.34 3.33
CA ALA A 394 27.98 -13.74 4.61
C ALA A 394 28.08 -12.21 4.50
N ALA A 395 28.75 -11.72 3.47
CA ALA A 395 28.87 -10.29 3.20
C ALA A 395 27.52 -9.62 2.86
N ILE A 396 26.57 -10.32 2.22
CA ILE A 396 25.20 -9.81 2.05
C ILE A 396 24.57 -9.54 3.43
N TRP A 397 24.73 -10.47 4.37
CA TRP A 397 24.20 -10.33 5.73
C TRP A 397 24.92 -9.28 6.59
N HIS A 398 26.07 -8.76 6.15
CA HIS A 398 26.70 -7.62 6.84
C HIS A 398 25.93 -6.32 6.70
N VAL A 399 25.06 -6.23 5.70
CA VAL A 399 24.23 -5.07 5.47
C VAL A 399 23.01 -5.18 6.40
N PRO A 400 22.89 -4.37 7.46
CA PRO A 400 21.81 -4.49 8.45
C PRO A 400 20.41 -4.33 7.84
N SER A 401 20.35 -3.66 6.68
CA SER A 401 19.13 -3.46 5.92
C SER A 401 18.70 -4.66 5.08
N VAL A 402 19.44 -5.76 5.05
CA VAL A 402 18.99 -6.99 4.39
C VAL A 402 17.95 -7.69 5.27
N ARG A 403 16.77 -7.95 4.71
CA ARG A 403 15.65 -8.61 5.38
C ARG A 403 15.62 -10.10 5.09
N THR A 404 15.73 -10.45 3.82
CA THR A 404 15.66 -11.82 3.34
C THR A 404 16.62 -12.03 2.19
N THR A 405 17.07 -13.27 2.03
CA THR A 405 17.87 -13.70 0.88
C THR A 405 17.31 -15.01 0.34
N ALA A 406 17.14 -15.11 -0.97
CA ALA A 406 16.78 -16.35 -1.65
C ALA A 406 17.80 -16.67 -2.73
N TRP A 407 18.26 -17.92 -2.77
CA TRP A 407 19.22 -18.38 -3.78
C TRP A 407 18.47 -18.86 -5.02
N SER A 408 18.82 -18.34 -6.20
CA SER A 408 18.29 -18.82 -7.48
C SER A 408 19.42 -19.27 -8.39
N ALA A 409 19.48 -20.58 -8.63
CA ALA A 409 20.44 -21.23 -9.49
C ALA A 409 19.79 -22.14 -10.54
N ASP A 410 18.54 -22.56 -10.33
CA ASP A 410 17.81 -23.34 -11.30
C ASP A 410 17.20 -22.41 -12.36
N VAL A 411 17.72 -22.50 -13.58
CA VAL A 411 17.21 -21.76 -14.73
C VAL A 411 15.77 -22.11 -15.15
N THR A 412 15.17 -23.14 -14.56
CA THR A 412 13.73 -23.43 -14.67
C THR A 412 12.89 -22.73 -13.62
N ASP A 413 13.51 -22.14 -12.60
CA ASP A 413 12.85 -21.32 -11.60
C ASP A 413 12.29 -20.04 -12.22
N GLN A 414 11.16 -19.58 -11.67
CA GLN A 414 10.48 -18.39 -12.16
C GLN A 414 11.34 -17.14 -11.92
N ASP A 415 11.95 -17.00 -10.75
CA ASP A 415 12.81 -15.87 -10.41
C ASP A 415 14.03 -15.78 -11.34
N PHE A 416 14.62 -16.92 -11.68
CA PHE A 416 15.74 -16.99 -12.63
C PHE A 416 15.30 -16.55 -14.03
N ARG A 417 14.14 -17.03 -14.50
CA ARG A 417 13.59 -16.61 -15.81
C ARG A 417 13.20 -15.14 -15.81
N ASP A 418 12.63 -14.62 -14.73
CA ASP A 418 12.25 -13.21 -14.59
C ASP A 418 13.47 -12.30 -14.60
N ALA A 419 14.56 -12.70 -13.92
CA ALA A 419 15.81 -11.98 -13.94
C ALA A 419 16.39 -11.86 -15.36
N TYR A 420 16.48 -12.96 -16.11
CA TYR A 420 17.22 -12.98 -17.38
C TYR A 420 16.40 -12.76 -18.65
N CYS A 421 15.14 -13.19 -18.67
CA CYS A 421 14.28 -13.15 -19.86
C CYS A 421 12.90 -12.52 -19.57
N GLY A 422 12.73 -11.85 -18.42
CA GLY A 422 11.41 -11.40 -17.98
C GLY A 422 10.40 -12.53 -18.03
N GLY A 423 10.70 -13.72 -17.52
CA GLY A 423 9.77 -14.85 -17.43
C GLY A 423 9.68 -15.71 -18.69
N GLY A 424 10.31 -15.28 -19.79
CA GLY A 424 10.51 -16.10 -20.99
C GLY A 424 11.43 -17.30 -20.72
N ARG A 425 11.32 -18.34 -21.56
CA ARG A 425 12.19 -19.52 -21.45
C ARG A 425 13.62 -19.16 -21.86
N ILE A 426 14.60 -19.48 -21.03
CA ILE A 426 16.01 -19.39 -21.39
C ILE A 426 16.33 -20.55 -22.36
N THR A 427 16.83 -20.22 -23.54
CA THR A 427 17.19 -21.20 -24.59
C THR A 427 18.68 -21.15 -24.91
N GLY A 428 19.18 -22.18 -25.58
CA GLY A 428 20.58 -22.24 -26.04
C GLY A 428 21.59 -22.72 -24.99
N ALA A 429 22.87 -22.72 -25.39
CA ALA A 429 23.99 -23.25 -24.62
C ALA A 429 24.41 -22.35 -23.45
N SER A 430 24.00 -21.07 -23.44
CA SER A 430 24.36 -20.12 -22.38
C SER A 430 23.78 -20.52 -21.02
N ARG A 431 22.77 -21.39 -20.98
CA ARG A 431 22.13 -21.91 -19.77
C ARG A 431 23.14 -22.39 -18.70
N ALA A 432 24.26 -23.00 -19.10
CA ALA A 432 25.27 -23.52 -18.18
C ALA A 432 26.27 -22.47 -17.67
N THR A 433 26.34 -21.31 -18.32
CA THR A 433 27.34 -20.26 -18.04
C THR A 433 26.74 -19.01 -17.41
N LEU A 434 25.41 -18.96 -17.20
CA LEU A 434 24.77 -17.81 -16.58
C LEU A 434 25.09 -17.74 -15.10
N PRO A 435 25.47 -16.55 -14.59
CA PRO A 435 25.65 -16.33 -13.17
C PRO A 435 24.39 -16.70 -12.38
N GLN A 436 24.58 -17.42 -11.28
CA GLN A 436 23.55 -17.67 -10.29
C GLN A 436 23.40 -16.40 -9.43
N PHE A 437 22.34 -16.25 -8.66
CA PHE A 437 22.21 -15.03 -7.84
C PHE A 437 21.48 -15.24 -6.53
N TRP A 438 21.83 -14.39 -5.57
CA TRP A 438 21.00 -14.12 -4.39
C TRP A 438 20.00 -13.02 -4.74
N LEU A 439 18.71 -13.32 -4.62
CA LEU A 439 17.66 -12.31 -4.53
C LEU A 439 17.66 -11.77 -3.10
N VAL A 440 17.88 -10.47 -2.95
CA VAL A 440 18.07 -9.79 -1.67
C VAL A 440 16.96 -8.78 -1.48
N GLU A 441 16.19 -8.92 -0.41
CA GLU A 441 15.19 -7.94 0.00
C GLU A 441 15.82 -6.94 0.98
N LEU A 442 15.67 -5.67 0.68
CA LEU A 442 16.23 -4.54 1.43
C LEU A 442 15.13 -3.83 2.20
N SER A 443 15.48 -3.31 3.37
CA SER A 443 14.60 -2.54 4.23
C SER A 443 14.32 -1.13 3.68
N SER A 444 15.23 -0.59 2.85
CA SER A 444 15.12 0.74 2.24
C SER A 444 15.86 0.81 0.90
N PRO A 445 15.47 1.71 -0.03
CA PRO A 445 16.10 1.79 -1.35
C PRO A 445 17.57 2.18 -1.31
N GLY A 446 17.95 3.08 -0.40
CA GLY A 446 19.35 3.54 -0.24
C GLY A 446 20.28 2.47 0.33
N ALA A 447 19.76 1.34 0.83
CA ALA A 447 20.60 0.23 1.29
C ALA A 447 21.36 -0.45 0.14
N PHE A 448 20.92 -0.26 -1.10
CA PHE A 448 21.58 -0.84 -2.27
C PHE A 448 23.04 -0.41 -2.39
N GLU A 449 23.37 0.87 -2.13
CA GLU A 449 24.74 1.35 -2.18
C GLU A 449 25.62 0.66 -1.13
N GLY A 450 25.08 0.43 0.06
CA GLY A 450 25.75 -0.33 1.12
C GLY A 450 26.01 -1.79 0.70
N LEU A 451 25.03 -2.42 0.05
CA LEU A 451 25.16 -3.76 -0.51
C LEU A 451 26.24 -3.82 -1.59
N VAL A 452 26.23 -2.89 -2.54
CA VAL A 452 27.25 -2.80 -3.60
C VAL A 452 28.64 -2.60 -2.99
N ALA A 453 28.78 -1.67 -2.05
CA ALA A 453 30.05 -1.39 -1.39
C ALA A 453 30.62 -2.63 -0.68
N GLU A 454 29.75 -3.47 -0.14
CA GLU A 454 30.12 -4.67 0.58
C GLU A 454 30.48 -5.86 -0.32
N VAL A 455 29.67 -6.12 -1.34
CA VAL A 455 29.78 -7.40 -2.08
C VAL A 455 30.47 -7.27 -3.44
N SER A 456 30.50 -6.09 -4.07
CA SER A 456 30.94 -5.93 -5.47
C SER A 456 32.41 -6.27 -5.74
N LYS A 457 33.26 -6.24 -4.70
CA LYS A 457 34.69 -6.53 -4.81
C LYS A 457 35.06 -7.95 -4.37
N LEU A 458 34.08 -8.76 -3.97
CA LEU A 458 34.32 -10.11 -3.49
C LEU A 458 34.63 -11.06 -4.65
N PRO A 459 35.55 -12.02 -4.44
CA PRO A 459 35.85 -13.03 -5.45
C PRO A 459 34.59 -13.85 -5.78
N GLY A 460 34.33 -14.05 -7.07
CA GLY A 460 33.17 -14.78 -7.56
C GLY A 460 31.91 -13.91 -7.76
N VAL A 461 31.83 -12.70 -7.22
CA VAL A 461 30.70 -11.80 -7.50
C VAL A 461 30.87 -11.17 -8.89
N ALA A 462 29.93 -11.47 -9.78
CA ALA A 462 29.93 -11.01 -11.17
C ALA A 462 29.27 -9.62 -11.32
N ALA A 463 28.18 -9.36 -10.58
CA ALA A 463 27.47 -8.09 -10.61
C ALA A 463 26.54 -7.93 -9.40
N VAL A 464 26.18 -6.69 -9.10
CA VAL A 464 25.13 -6.35 -8.12
C VAL A 464 24.16 -5.41 -8.83
N ARG A 465 22.88 -5.77 -8.89
CA ARG A 465 21.87 -5.04 -9.67
C ARG A 465 20.61 -4.84 -8.85
N HIS A 466 19.89 -3.76 -9.11
CA HIS A 466 18.50 -3.68 -8.66
C HIS A 466 17.62 -4.69 -9.40
N ALA A 467 16.54 -5.11 -8.75
CA ALA A 467 15.46 -5.86 -9.35
C ALA A 467 14.17 -5.03 -9.29
N ALA A 468 13.24 -5.31 -10.20
CA ALA A 468 11.89 -4.76 -10.10
C ALA A 468 11.17 -5.38 -8.90
N SER A 469 10.52 -4.54 -8.10
CA SER A 469 9.69 -4.90 -6.95
C SER A 469 8.30 -5.39 -7.35
#